data_AF-A0A975G306-F1
#
_entry.id   AF-A0A975G306-F1
#
_cell.length_a   1.000
_cell.length_b   1.000
_cell.length_c   1.000
_cell.angle_alpha   90.00
_cell.angle_beta   90.00
_cell.angle_gamma   90.00
#
_symmetry.space_group_name_H-M   'P 1'
#
loop_
_entity.id
_entity.type
_entity.pdbx_description
1 polymer ?
#
loop_
_entity_poly.entity_id
_entity_poly.type
_entity_poly.pdbx_seq_one_letter_code
_entity_poly.pdbx_strand_id
1 'polypeptide(L)' 'MSKSPLKGRSYRIAFQLYSEDGSRSVDILEFEGGEVFLDEKEKVGTGGFENRHSGSLVGPFASAEAAESFIVGTSWFSGR' A
#
# COMPACT_ATOMS: atom_id res chain seq x y z
N MET A 1 -5.12 1.32 21.20
CA MET A 1 -6.11 0.94 20.17
C MET A 1 -5.66 1.54 18.85
N SER A 2 -5.07 0.73 17.95
CA SER A 2 -4.67 1.21 16.62
C SER A 2 -5.94 1.42 15.80
N LYS A 3 -6.26 2.68 15.47
CA LYS A 3 -7.34 3.01 14.54
C LYS A 3 -6.81 2.71 13.15
N SER A 4 -7.06 1.50 12.64
CA SER A 4 -6.84 1.23 11.21
C SER A 4 -7.70 2.23 10.43
N PRO A 5 -7.10 3.09 9.57
CA PRO A 5 -7.84 4.12 8.81
C PRO A 5 -8.92 3.54 7.88
N LEU A 6 -8.93 2.21 7.72
CA LEU A 6 -9.90 1.41 6.96
C LEU A 6 -11.27 1.26 7.66
N LYS A 7 -11.38 1.44 8.98
CA LYS A 7 -12.65 1.20 9.69
C LYS A 7 -13.67 2.32 9.39
N GLY A 8 -14.57 2.04 8.46
CA GLY A 8 -15.76 2.84 8.17
C GLY A 8 -15.64 3.81 6.99
N ARG A 9 -14.55 3.74 6.22
CA ARG A 9 -14.37 4.56 5.02
C ARG A 9 -14.35 3.68 3.78
N SER A 10 -15.13 4.05 2.77
CA SER A 10 -15.11 3.41 1.45
C SER A 10 -13.86 3.84 0.69
N TYR A 11 -13.23 2.88 0.03
CA TYR A 11 -12.12 3.10 -0.89
C TYR A 11 -12.20 2.12 -2.05
N ARG A 12 -11.48 2.43 -3.14
CA ARG A 12 -11.19 1.49 -4.23
C ARG A 12 -9.69 1.24 -4.30
N ILE A 13 -9.30 0.08 -4.81
CA ILE A 13 -7.91 -0.19 -5.18
C ILE A 13 -7.71 0.38 -6.58
N ALA A 14 -6.97 1.48 -6.69
CA ALA A 14 -6.64 2.11 -7.98
C ALA A 14 -5.61 1.28 -8.74
N PHE A 15 -4.57 0.83 -8.04
CA PHE A 15 -3.52 -0.04 -8.56
C PHE A 15 -3.13 -1.08 -7.51
N GLN A 16 -2.69 -2.23 -7.99
CA GLN A 16 -2.02 -3.23 -7.18
C GLN A 16 -0.66 -3.54 -7.82
N LEU A 17 0.40 -3.36 -7.06
CA LEU A 17 1.77 -3.54 -7.50
C LEU A 17 2.44 -4.69 -6.74
N TYR A 18 3.36 -5.36 -7.42
CA TYR A 18 4.21 -6.40 -6.84
C TYR A 18 5.67 -6.04 -7.09
N SER A 19 6.53 -6.29 -6.11
CA SER A 19 7.98 -6.18 -6.32
C SER A 19 8.46 -7.21 -7.34
N GLU A 20 9.60 -6.95 -7.96
CA GLU A 20 10.18 -7.84 -8.99
C GLU A 20 10.41 -9.27 -8.47
N ASP A 21 10.81 -9.40 -7.20
CA ASP A 21 11.01 -10.69 -6.52
C ASP A 21 9.71 -11.34 -6.01
N GLY A 22 8.56 -10.66 -6.17
CA GLY A 22 7.25 -11.11 -5.69
C GLY A 22 7.13 -11.23 -4.17
N SER A 23 8.09 -10.69 -3.41
CA SER A 23 8.09 -10.74 -1.94
C SER A 23 7.29 -9.60 -1.30
N ARG A 24 6.97 -8.54 -2.05
CA ARG A 24 6.24 -7.37 -1.57
C ARG A 24 5.05 -7.09 -2.48
N SER A 25 3.97 -6.61 -1.89
CA SER A 25 2.82 -6.12 -2.63
C SER A 25 2.34 -4.82 -2.02
N VAL A 26 1.77 -3.97 -2.86
CA VAL A 26 1.28 -2.66 -2.45
C VAL A 26 -0.05 -2.42 -3.12
N ASP A 27 -1.09 -2.20 -2.31
CA ASP A 27 -2.38 -1.71 -2.83
C ASP A 27 -2.40 -0.18 -2.71
N ILE A 28 -2.67 0.49 -3.83
CA ILE A 28 -2.89 1.94 -3.87
C ILE A 28 -4.38 2.18 -3.66
N LEU A 29 -4.73 2.69 -2.49
CA LEU A 29 -6.10 2.90 -2.05
C LEU A 29 -6.52 4.34 -2.31
N GLU A 30 -7.59 4.53 -3.07
CA GLU A 30 -8.21 5.83 -3.29
C GLU A 30 -9.54 5.87 -2.54
N PHE A 31 -9.63 6.76 -1.56
CA PHE A 31 -10.82 6.97 -0.74
C PHE A 31 -11.78 7.94 -1.42
N GLU A 32 -13.07 7.88 -1.08
CA GLU A 32 -14.10 8.76 -1.66
C GLU A 32 -13.80 10.27 -1.49
N GLY A 33 -12.98 10.64 -0.50
CA GLY A 33 -12.53 12.03 -0.29
C GLY A 33 -11.40 12.49 -1.22
N GLY A 34 -10.97 11.65 -2.16
CA GLY A 34 -9.82 11.91 -3.05
C GLY A 34 -8.45 11.68 -2.39
N GLU A 35 -8.44 11.30 -1.11
CA GLU A 35 -7.19 10.95 -0.42
C GLU A 35 -6.69 9.59 -0.92
N VAL A 36 -5.40 9.53 -1.25
CA VAL A 36 -4.73 8.31 -1.71
C VAL A 36 -3.75 7.83 -0.66
N PHE A 37 -3.74 6.53 -0.40
CA PHE A 37 -2.83 5.89 0.54
C PHE A 37 -2.26 4.60 -0.03
N LEU A 38 -1.17 4.10 0.56
CA LEU A 38 -0.58 2.81 0.25
C LEU A 38 -0.82 1.82 1.40
N ASP A 39 -1.24 0.62 1.06
CA ASP A 39 -1.22 -0.55 1.94
C ASP A 39 -0.03 -1.43 1.55
N GLU A 40 1.12 -1.18 2.17
CA GLU A 40 2.35 -1.95 1.95
C GLU A 40 2.29 -3.29 2.67
N LYS A 41 2.55 -4.37 1.93
CA LYS A 41 2.52 -5.74 2.44
C LYS A 41 3.77 -6.51 2.06
N GLU A 42 4.15 -7.42 2.94
CA GLU A 42 5.30 -8.30 2.75
C GLU A 42 4.87 -9.77 2.87
N LYS A 43 5.49 -10.62 2.06
CA LYS A 43 5.17 -12.03 2.01
C LYS A 43 5.69 -12.72 3.26
N VAL A 44 4.81 -13.43 3.96
CA VAL A 44 5.13 -14.20 5.16
C VAL A 44 5.00 -15.70 4.89
N GLY A 45 6.10 -16.43 5.11
CA GLY A 45 6.17 -17.88 4.95
C GLY A 45 5.74 -18.37 3.56
N THR A 46 4.89 -19.40 3.52
CA THR A 46 4.51 -20.11 2.29
C THR A 46 3.20 -19.64 1.65
N GLY A 47 2.43 -18.73 2.28
CA GLY A 47 1.03 -18.60 1.91
C GLY A 47 0.39 -17.21 1.84
N GLY A 48 1.05 -16.12 2.29
CA GLY A 48 0.32 -14.85 2.37
C GLY A 48 1.18 -13.59 2.41
N PHE A 49 0.48 -12.47 2.32
CA PHE A 49 1.01 -11.12 2.51
C PHE A 49 0.44 -10.54 3.80
N GLU A 50 1.29 -9.94 4.62
CA GLU A 50 0.88 -9.21 5.82
C GLU A 50 1.20 -7.72 5.68
N ASN A 51 0.30 -6.87 6.18
CA ASN A 51 0.53 -5.43 6.20
C ASN A 51 1.77 -5.12 7.04
N ARG A 52 2.72 -4.43 6.41
CA ARG A 52 4.01 -4.07 6.99
C ARG A 52 3.89 -3.13 8.19
N HIS A 53 2.86 -2.30 8.20
CA HIS A 53 2.65 -1.21 9.16
C HIS A 53 1.57 -1.51 10.21
N SER A 54 1.32 -2.80 10.51
CA SER A 54 0.35 -3.25 11.52
C SER A 54 -1.06 -2.65 11.35
N GLY A 55 -1.54 -2.58 10.11
CA GLY A 55 -2.85 -2.03 9.73
C GLY A 55 -2.88 -0.51 9.55
N SER A 56 -1.72 0.14 9.55
CA SER A 56 -1.57 1.55 9.15
C SER A 56 -1.33 1.65 7.64
N LEU A 57 -1.69 2.79 7.07
CA LEU A 57 -1.46 3.11 5.67
C LEU A 57 -0.39 4.20 5.55
N VAL A 58 0.33 4.23 4.43
CA VAL A 58 1.31 5.27 4.12
C VAL A 58 0.64 6.35 3.27
N GLY A 59 0.86 7.63 3.58
CA GLY A 59 0.26 8.77 2.88
C GLY A 59 -0.23 9.87 3.83
N PRO A 60 -1.14 10.76 3.38
CA PRO A 60 -1.79 10.75 2.07
C PRO A 60 -0.88 11.19 0.90
N PHE A 61 -1.25 10.78 -0.31
CA PHE A 61 -0.66 11.19 -1.58
C PHE A 61 -1.64 12.05 -2.38
N ALA A 62 -1.10 12.87 -3.29
CA ALA A 62 -1.88 13.78 -4.12
C ALA A 62 -2.70 13.08 -5.23
N SER A 63 -2.24 11.92 -5.70
CA SER A 63 -2.94 11.08 -6.69
C SER A 63 -2.44 9.64 -6.61
N ALA A 64 -3.11 8.73 -7.31
CA ALA A 64 -2.70 7.33 -7.42
C ALA A 64 -1.36 7.18 -8.14
N GLU A 65 -1.11 7.98 -9.19
CA GLU A 65 0.14 8.01 -9.94
C GLU A 65 1.30 8.56 -9.11
N ALA A 66 1.02 9.54 -8.23
CA ALA A 66 2.02 10.06 -7.31
C ALA A 66 2.41 9.00 -6.26
N ALA A 67 1.44 8.23 -5.77
CA ALA A 67 1.67 7.13 -4.83
C ALA A 67 2.44 5.98 -5.49
N GLU A 68 2.10 5.63 -6.74
CA GLU A 68 2.82 4.64 -7.55
C GLU A 68 4.29 5.08 -7.77
N SER A 69 4.49 6.31 -8.22
CA SER A 69 5.83 6.85 -8.48
C SER A 69 6.69 6.86 -7.20
N PHE A 70 6.09 7.22 -6.07
CA PHE A 70 6.74 7.16 -4.78
C PHE A 70 7.19 5.74 -4.45
N ILE A 71 6.27 4.76 -4.50
CA ILE A 71 6.56 3.42 -4.00
C ILE A 71 7.56 2.68 -4.89
N VAL A 72 7.44 2.79 -6.21
CA VAL A 72 8.39 2.22 -7.18
C VAL A 72 9.79 2.82 -7.01
N GLY A 73 9.89 4.07 -6.55
CA GLY A 73 11.14 4.73 -6.22
C GLY A 73 11.79 4.29 -4.90
N THR A 74 11.09 3.55 -4.04
CA THR A 74 11.66 3.12 -2.75
C THR A 74 12.61 1.92 -2.93
N SER A 75 13.73 1.93 -2.20
CA SER A 75 14.64 0.77 -2.13
C SER A 75 13.96 -0.48 -1.57
N TRP A 76 13.05 -0.30 -0.61
CA TRP A 76 12.27 -1.40 -0.07
C TRP A 76 11.47 -2.13 -1.16
N PHE A 77 10.67 -1.41 -1.96
CA PHE A 77 9.83 -2.06 -2.98
C PHE A 77 10.63 -2.54 -4.19
N SER A 78 11.61 -1.75 -4.63
CA SER A 78 12.42 -2.07 -5.83
C SER A 78 13.56 -3.05 -5.59
N GLY A 79 13.90 -3.36 -4.34
CA GLY A 79 15.00 -4.27 -4.00
C GLY A 79 16.40 -3.73 -4.35
N ARG A 80 16.54 -2.41 -4.53
CA ARG A 80 17.80 -1.72 -4.80
C ARG A 80 18.59 -1.34 -3.56
#